data_AF-A0A7C7SW76-F1
#
_entry.id   AF-A0A7C7SW76-F1
#
_cell.length_a   1.000
_cell.length_b   1.000
_cell.length_c   1.000
_cell.angle_alpha   90.00
_cell.angle_beta   90.00
_cell.angle_gamma   90.00
#
_symmetry.space_group_name_H-M   'P 1'
#
loop_
_entity.id
_entity.type
_entity.pdbx_description
1 polymer ?
#
loop_
_entity_poly.entity_id
_entity_poly.type
_entity_poly.pdbx_seq_one_letter_code
_entity_poly.pdbx_strand_id
1 'polypeptide(L)'
;MNSLDNAPVPPATESGEINARVRELLAPSHQAIDALSDELVQWLQWQAAKVSTEFGGNESARIADLLAENQQLLQLNAELESRLQDSSAPKEIQDLQKLYEMSCDEIRELKSQLEEISTTAAEPNAAEDDVLDWEAAKRRMMAELEMEDGLTEPDLGKIDRIVAQTDQLVAEKDGEIERLRNQLEMTGGGKVIESLLEDCDVVRQERERLSKLQTEWEEKLRAAEIEISIERAKISREIAAQQEQLRNLEDKARAQTSADSEDSAPTRGRWLARLGLGEE
;
A
#
# COMPACT_ATOMS: atom_id res chain seq x y z
N MET A 1 -9.66 4.70 -46.10
CA MET A 1 -10.43 5.28 -44.98
C MET A 1 -9.61 5.10 -43.72
N ASN A 2 -9.67 6.06 -42.80
CA ASN A 2 -8.90 6.22 -41.56
C ASN A 2 -7.61 7.03 -41.65
N SER A 3 -7.76 8.29 -42.08
CA SER A 3 -6.97 9.41 -41.54
C SER A 3 -7.57 9.74 -40.18
N LEU A 4 -6.96 9.25 -39.10
CA LEU A 4 -7.24 9.71 -37.74
C LEU A 4 -6.18 10.74 -37.36
N ASP A 5 -6.62 12.00 -37.41
CA ASP A 5 -6.27 13.11 -36.51
C ASP A 5 -4.90 13.06 -35.83
N ASN A 6 -3.92 13.68 -36.48
CA ASN A 6 -2.78 14.27 -35.79
C ASN A 6 -3.19 15.67 -35.30
N ALA A 7 -3.89 15.71 -34.16
CA ALA A 7 -4.26 16.98 -33.54
C ALA A 7 -2.98 17.68 -33.01
N PRO A 8 -2.78 18.98 -33.30
CA PRO A 8 -1.60 19.70 -32.84
C PRO A 8 -1.59 19.79 -31.31
N VAL A 9 -0.52 19.28 -30.70
CA VAL A 9 -0.25 19.44 -29.27
C VAL A 9 -0.20 20.95 -28.96
N PRO A 10 -1.03 21.46 -28.03
CA PRO A 10 -1.06 22.88 -27.73
C PRO A 10 0.30 23.33 -27.17
N PRO A 11 0.76 24.55 -27.50
CA PRO A 11 2.07 25.03 -27.09
C PRO A 11 2.14 25.13 -25.56
N ALA A 12 3.24 24.62 -24.98
CA ALA A 12 3.50 24.55 -23.53
C ALA A 12 3.41 25.89 -22.77
N THR A 13 3.26 27.01 -23.48
CA THR A 13 3.08 28.35 -22.93
C THR A 13 1.71 28.57 -22.30
N GLU A 14 0.64 27.99 -22.85
CA GLU A 14 -0.73 28.21 -22.33
C GLU A 14 -0.94 27.56 -20.96
N SER A 15 -0.39 26.37 -20.73
CA SER A 15 -0.45 25.72 -19.41
C SER A 15 0.33 26.50 -18.34
N GLY A 16 1.40 27.21 -18.72
CA GLY A 16 2.15 28.08 -17.81
C GLY A 16 1.35 29.31 -17.37
N GLU A 17 0.66 29.96 -18.31
CA GLU A 17 -0.19 31.13 -18.04
C GLU A 17 -1.42 30.77 -17.19
N ILE A 18 -2.05 29.62 -17.45
CA ILE A 18 -3.16 29.12 -16.64
C ILE A 18 -2.71 28.88 -15.19
N ASN A 19 -1.57 28.23 -14.98
CA ASN A 19 -1.03 27.99 -13.65
C ASN A 19 -0.66 29.29 -12.91
N ALA A 20 -0.11 30.28 -13.62
CA ALA A 20 0.19 31.59 -13.04
C ALA A 20 -1.09 32.30 -12.57
N ARG A 21 -2.14 32.25 -13.39
CA ARG A 21 -3.43 32.89 -13.08
C ARG A 21 -4.18 32.19 -11.95
N VAL A 22 -4.08 30.86 -11.86
CA VAL A 22 -4.60 30.08 -10.73
C VAL A 22 -3.87 30.45 -9.42
N ARG A 23 -2.53 30.60 -9.44
CA ARG A 23 -1.79 31.07 -8.25
C ARG A 23 -2.19 32.47 -7.83
N GLU A 24 -2.36 33.38 -8.79
CA GLU A 24 -2.79 34.75 -8.50
C GLU A 24 -4.19 34.80 -7.89
N LEU A 25 -5.11 33.96 -8.36
CA LEU A 25 -6.45 33.82 -7.78
C LEU A 25 -6.46 33.14 -6.40
N LEU A 26 -5.49 32.26 -6.12
CA LEU A 26 -5.37 31.57 -4.83
C LEU A 26 -4.53 32.35 -3.80
N ALA A 27 -3.76 33.35 -4.22
CA ALA A 27 -2.94 34.17 -3.32
C ALA A 27 -3.74 34.84 -2.18
N PRO A 28 -4.94 35.43 -2.43
CA PRO A 28 -5.76 36.01 -1.36
C PRO A 28 -6.27 34.96 -0.38
N SER A 29 -6.61 33.74 -0.85
CA SER A 29 -7.04 32.66 0.03
C SER A 29 -5.91 32.16 0.92
N HIS A 30 -4.68 32.05 0.40
CA HIS A 30 -3.52 31.69 1.23
C HIS A 30 -3.23 32.77 2.27
N GLN A 31 -3.25 34.06 1.90
CA GLN A 31 -3.11 35.14 2.88
C GLN A 31 -4.19 35.14 3.97
N ALA A 32 -5.44 34.81 3.61
CA ALA A 32 -6.52 34.69 4.59
C ALA A 32 -6.32 33.50 5.53
N ILE A 33 -5.82 32.37 5.02
CA ILE A 33 -5.47 31.20 5.82
C ILE A 33 -4.33 31.53 6.78
N ASP A 34 -3.29 32.21 6.31
CA ASP A 34 -2.13 32.62 7.13
C ASP A 34 -2.57 33.59 8.24
N ALA A 35 -3.44 34.56 7.93
CA ALA A 35 -3.98 35.49 8.91
C ALA A 35 -4.84 34.78 9.99
N LEU A 36 -5.69 33.83 9.59
CA LEU A 36 -6.48 33.03 10.53
C LEU A 36 -5.60 32.11 11.39
N SER A 37 -4.53 31.57 10.81
CA SER A 37 -3.50 30.83 11.53
C SER A 37 -2.87 31.69 12.62
N ASP A 38 -2.47 32.92 12.29
CA ASP A 38 -1.86 33.85 13.24
C ASP A 38 -2.82 34.26 14.36
N GLU A 39 -4.09 34.52 14.04
CA GLU A 39 -5.12 34.80 15.04
C GLU A 39 -5.35 33.61 15.99
N LEU A 40 -5.37 32.39 15.47
CA LEU A 40 -5.51 31.18 16.28
C LEU A 40 -4.33 30.99 17.23
N VAL A 41 -3.10 31.20 16.74
CA VAL A 41 -1.87 31.13 17.56
C VAL A 41 -1.92 32.16 18.68
N GLN A 42 -2.30 33.41 18.37
CA GLN A 42 -2.44 34.46 19.38
C GLN A 42 -3.50 34.12 20.44
N TRP A 43 -4.64 33.57 20.02
CA TRP A 43 -5.71 33.16 20.93
C TRP A 43 -5.27 32.02 21.86
N LEU A 44 -4.56 31.02 21.33
CA LEU A 44 -4.02 29.91 22.11
C LEU A 44 -2.95 30.38 23.11
N GLN A 45 -2.07 31.30 22.71
CA GLN A 45 -1.08 31.90 23.61
C GLN A 45 -1.77 32.68 24.74
N TRP A 46 -2.83 33.43 24.44
CA TRP A 46 -3.62 34.13 25.44
C TRP A 46 -4.32 33.17 26.40
N GLN A 47 -4.91 32.08 25.90
CA GLN A 47 -5.49 31.03 26.75
C GLN A 47 -4.44 30.37 27.64
N ALA A 48 -3.28 30.02 27.10
CA ALA A 48 -2.19 29.42 27.85
C ALA A 48 -1.70 30.35 28.97
N ALA A 49 -1.56 31.66 28.69
CA ALA A 49 -1.20 32.65 29.70
C ALA A 49 -2.27 32.75 30.80
N LYS A 50 -3.55 32.73 30.43
CA LYS A 50 -4.67 32.76 31.38
C LYS A 50 -4.73 31.51 32.27
N VAL A 51 -4.60 30.32 31.67
CA VAL A 51 -4.55 29.05 32.39
C VAL A 51 -3.33 29.00 33.31
N SER A 52 -2.17 29.51 32.86
CA SER A 52 -0.97 29.62 33.68
C SER A 52 -1.11 30.57 34.88
N THR A 53 -2.04 31.52 34.84
CA THR A 53 -2.33 32.39 36.00
C THR A 53 -3.35 31.77 36.96
N GLU A 54 -4.22 30.89 36.47
CA GLU A 54 -5.29 30.26 37.26
C GLU A 54 -4.88 28.92 37.88
N PHE A 55 -3.98 28.17 37.24
CA PHE A 55 -3.40 26.93 37.77
C PHE A 55 -2.03 27.20 38.40
N GLY A 56 -1.80 26.63 39.59
CA GLY A 56 -0.65 26.94 40.44
C GLY A 56 0.71 26.72 39.75
N GLY A 57 1.75 27.42 40.24
CA GLY A 57 3.07 27.52 39.59
C GLY A 57 3.77 26.20 39.24
N ASN A 58 3.43 25.08 39.90
CA ASN A 58 3.99 23.77 39.54
C ASN A 58 3.41 23.19 38.25
N GLU A 59 2.13 23.41 37.96
CA GLU A 59 1.51 22.96 36.71
C GLU A 59 1.91 23.88 35.55
N SER A 60 2.01 25.18 35.82
CA SER A 60 2.58 26.15 34.86
C SER A 60 4.01 25.79 34.43
N ALA A 61 4.89 25.43 35.38
CA ALA A 61 6.24 24.99 35.07
C ALA A 61 6.25 23.72 34.21
N ARG A 62 5.42 22.73 34.56
CA ARG A 62 5.31 21.47 33.79
C ARG A 62 4.76 21.70 32.37
N ILE A 63 3.82 22.62 32.21
CA ILE A 63 3.28 23.00 30.88
C ILE A 63 4.36 23.70 30.07
N ALA A 64 5.15 24.60 30.68
CA ALA A 64 6.25 25.27 30.00
C ALA A 64 7.32 24.28 29.52
N ASP A 65 7.68 23.29 30.33
CA ASP A 65 8.62 22.23 29.95
C ASP A 65 8.09 21.40 28.78
N LEU A 66 6.81 20.99 28.82
CA LEU A 66 6.16 20.23 27.73
C LEU A 66 6.04 21.02 26.42
N LEU A 67 5.86 22.35 26.51
CA LEU A 67 5.86 23.23 25.33
C LEU A 67 7.26 23.36 24.73
N ALA A 68 8.29 23.47 25.57
CA ALA A 68 9.68 23.51 25.11
C ALA A 68 10.09 22.19 24.44
N GLU A 69 9.68 21.05 25.01
CA GLU A 69 9.90 19.73 24.43
C GLU A 69 9.17 19.57 23.09
N ASN A 70 7.90 19.98 23.01
CA ASN A 70 7.17 19.98 21.73
C ASN A 70 7.85 20.85 20.67
N GLN A 71 8.34 22.02 21.05
CA GLN A 71 9.04 22.90 20.13
C GLN A 71 10.34 22.28 19.61
N GLN A 72 11.08 21.58 20.46
CA GLN A 72 12.27 20.81 20.05
C GLN A 72 11.90 19.67 19.10
N LEU A 73 10.83 18.92 19.39
CA LEU A 73 10.36 17.83 18.53
C LEU A 73 9.93 18.35 17.15
N LEU A 74 9.26 19.49 17.09
CA LEU A 74 8.90 20.13 15.82
C LEU A 74 10.13 20.56 15.02
N GLN A 75 11.15 21.13 15.67
CA GLN A 75 12.42 21.47 15.00
C GLN A 75 13.13 20.23 14.45
N LEU A 76 13.19 19.15 15.23
CA LEU A 76 13.79 17.89 14.83
C LEU A 76 13.04 17.26 13.65
N ASN A 77 11.71 17.29 13.66
CA ASN A 77 10.90 16.84 12.53
C ASN A 77 11.16 17.69 11.28
N ALA A 78 11.19 19.02 11.39
CA ALA A 78 11.49 19.89 10.25
C ALA A 78 12.90 19.63 9.68
N GLU A 79 13.89 19.36 10.52
CA GLU A 79 15.23 18.98 10.09
C GLU A 79 15.24 17.61 9.39
N LEU A 80 14.54 16.62 9.93
CA LEU A 80 14.40 15.30 9.31
C LEU A 80 13.67 15.36 7.97
N GLU A 81 12.60 16.16 7.87
CA GLU A 81 11.88 16.41 6.62
C GLU A 81 12.78 17.08 5.58
N SER A 82 13.55 18.10 5.97
CA SER A 82 14.55 18.71 5.08
C SER A 82 15.58 17.69 4.61
N ARG A 83 16.09 16.82 5.50
CA ARG A 83 17.06 15.77 5.14
C ARG A 83 16.45 14.70 4.22
N LEU A 84 15.18 14.36 4.39
CA LEU A 84 14.47 13.43 3.52
C LEU A 84 14.22 14.06 2.14
N GLN A 85 13.90 15.35 2.10
CA GLN A 85 13.69 16.09 0.87
C GLN A 85 14.99 16.35 0.10
N ASP A 86 16.10 16.55 0.83
CA ASP A 86 17.45 16.62 0.27
C ASP A 86 18.02 15.24 -0.09
N SER A 87 17.45 14.16 0.47
CA SER A 87 17.85 12.81 0.09
C SER A 87 17.60 12.62 -1.40
N SER A 88 18.57 12.02 -2.08
CA SER A 88 18.56 11.76 -3.53
C SER A 88 17.56 10.67 -3.93
N ALA A 89 17.02 9.92 -2.96
CA ALA A 89 16.10 8.79 -3.18
C ALA A 89 14.89 9.11 -4.10
N PRO A 90 14.14 10.22 -3.94
CA PRO A 90 13.07 10.57 -4.87
C PRO A 90 13.56 10.84 -6.30
N LYS A 91 14.77 11.39 -6.48
CA LYS A 91 15.36 11.63 -7.81
C LYS A 91 15.80 10.30 -8.44
N GLU A 92 16.43 9.43 -7.68
CA GLU A 92 16.83 8.09 -8.11
C GLU A 92 15.62 7.24 -8.54
N ILE A 93 14.50 7.32 -7.80
CA ILE A 93 13.25 6.65 -8.18
C ILE A 93 12.71 7.22 -9.50
N GLN A 94 12.73 8.54 -9.68
CA GLN A 94 12.28 9.17 -10.94
C GLN A 94 13.18 8.79 -12.12
N ASP A 95 14.49 8.71 -11.92
CA ASP A 95 15.43 8.33 -12.96
C ASP A 95 15.30 6.84 -13.33
N LEU A 96 15.07 5.96 -12.35
CA LEU A 96 14.73 4.56 -12.59
C LEU A 96 13.40 4.40 -13.35
N GLN A 97 12.40 5.21 -13.02
CA GLN A 97 11.11 5.21 -13.74
C GLN A 97 11.28 5.62 -15.20
N LYS A 98 12.10 6.65 -15.49
CA LYS A 98 12.40 7.06 -16.88
C LYS A 98 13.14 5.99 -17.65
N LEU A 99 14.14 5.34 -17.04
CA LEU A 99 14.87 4.24 -17.67
C LEU A 99 13.95 3.06 -17.97
N TYR A 100 13.04 2.74 -17.04
CA TYR A 100 12.03 1.72 -17.25
C TYR A 100 11.10 2.06 -18.42
N GLU A 101 10.62 3.31 -18.49
CA GLU A 101 9.77 3.79 -19.58
C GLU A 101 10.49 3.71 -20.93
N MET A 102 11.74 4.18 -21.01
CA MET A 102 12.57 4.05 -22.21
C MET A 102 12.74 2.58 -22.63
N SER A 103 13.03 1.68 -21.69
CA SER A 103 13.19 0.25 -22.00
C SER A 103 11.89 -0.41 -22.48
N CYS A 104 10.73 0.05 -21.99
CA CYS A 104 9.43 -0.42 -22.47
C CYS A 104 9.17 0.03 -23.90
N ASP A 105 9.54 1.27 -24.23
CA ASP A 105 9.42 1.80 -25.58
C ASP A 105 10.35 1.08 -26.55
N GLU A 106 11.60 0.81 -26.17
CA GLU A 106 12.53 -0.03 -26.95
C GLU A 106 11.97 -1.43 -27.21
N ILE A 107 11.35 -2.06 -26.21
CA ILE A 107 10.71 -3.38 -26.38
C ILE A 107 9.52 -3.30 -27.34
N ARG A 108 8.71 -2.23 -27.28
CA ARG A 108 7.60 -2.03 -28.23
C ARG A 108 8.11 -1.81 -29.64
N GLU A 109 9.17 -1.02 -29.81
CA GLU A 109 9.78 -0.77 -31.10
C GLU A 109 10.36 -2.07 -31.68
N LEU A 110 11.12 -2.85 -30.90
CA LEU A 110 11.64 -4.15 -31.33
C LEU A 110 10.52 -5.13 -31.70
N LYS A 111 9.40 -5.14 -30.95
CA LYS A 111 8.22 -5.93 -31.32
C LYS A 111 7.61 -5.50 -32.64
N SER A 112 7.48 -4.19 -32.85
CA SER A 112 6.95 -3.65 -34.12
C SER A 112 7.88 -3.97 -35.30
N GLN A 113 9.20 -3.91 -35.11
CA GLN A 113 10.18 -4.32 -36.11
C GLN A 113 10.09 -5.83 -36.38
N LEU A 114 9.84 -6.66 -35.37
CA LEU A 114 9.64 -8.09 -35.53
C LEU A 114 8.35 -8.37 -36.32
N GLU A 115 7.26 -7.66 -36.02
CA GLU A 115 6.02 -7.71 -36.79
C GLU A 115 6.20 -7.23 -38.23
N GLU A 116 7.01 -6.19 -38.47
CA GLU A 116 7.31 -5.72 -39.82
C GLU A 116 8.15 -6.73 -40.60
N ILE A 117 9.16 -7.35 -39.97
CA ILE A 117 9.94 -8.44 -40.58
C ILE A 117 9.07 -9.67 -40.81
N SER A 118 8.18 -10.02 -39.88
CA SER A 118 7.28 -11.17 -40.03
C SER A 118 6.25 -10.92 -41.13
N THR A 119 5.67 -9.73 -41.22
CA THR A 119 4.70 -9.35 -42.27
C THR A 119 5.34 -9.21 -43.64
N THR A 120 6.54 -8.62 -43.74
CA THR A 120 7.32 -8.60 -45.00
C THR A 120 7.80 -9.98 -45.43
N ALA A 121 8.03 -10.89 -44.47
CA ALA A 121 8.22 -12.30 -44.76
C ALA A 121 6.91 -13.05 -45.09
N ALA A 122 5.72 -12.43 -44.89
CA ALA A 122 4.41 -13.10 -44.92
C ALA A 122 3.41 -12.64 -46.00
N GLU A 123 3.81 -12.01 -47.12
CA GLU A 123 2.89 -11.89 -48.28
C GLU A 123 3.46 -12.36 -49.64
N PRO A 124 2.67 -13.04 -50.51
CA PRO A 124 1.33 -13.61 -50.30
C PRO A 124 1.30 -15.15 -50.41
N ASN A 125 0.75 -15.79 -49.39
CA ASN A 125 -0.36 -16.73 -49.57
C ASN A 125 -1.19 -16.75 -48.28
N ALA A 126 -2.26 -15.95 -48.27
CA ALA A 126 -3.35 -16.03 -47.31
C ALA A 126 -4.10 -17.37 -47.50
N ALA A 127 -4.72 -18.02 -46.52
CA ALA A 127 -5.24 -17.57 -45.24
C ALA A 127 -5.46 -18.78 -44.32
N GLU A 128 -5.75 -18.49 -43.04
CA GLU A 128 -6.51 -19.32 -42.08
C GLU A 128 -5.84 -20.61 -41.61
N ASP A 129 -5.04 -20.53 -40.53
CA ASP A 129 -5.25 -21.32 -39.31
C ASP A 129 -4.04 -21.26 -38.35
N ASP A 130 -3.93 -20.29 -37.44
CA ASP A 130 -2.78 -20.26 -36.51
C ASP A 130 -2.84 -21.37 -35.41
N VAL A 131 -3.80 -22.29 -35.50
CA VAL A 131 -3.90 -23.53 -34.70
C VAL A 131 -4.01 -24.80 -35.56
N LEU A 132 -4.34 -24.70 -36.86
CA LEU A 132 -4.23 -25.80 -37.83
C LEU A 132 -3.05 -25.65 -38.81
N ASP A 133 -2.23 -24.61 -38.73
CA ASP A 133 -1.08 -24.41 -39.61
C ASP A 133 0.03 -25.41 -39.31
N TRP A 134 0.12 -25.92 -38.07
CA TRP A 134 0.99 -27.06 -37.81
C TRP A 134 0.48 -28.33 -38.50
N GLU A 135 -0.84 -28.57 -38.53
CA GLU A 135 -1.42 -29.73 -39.20
C GLU A 135 -1.44 -29.58 -40.72
N ALA A 136 -1.61 -28.36 -41.23
CA ALA A 136 -1.61 -28.03 -42.64
C ALA A 136 -0.17 -27.99 -43.19
N ALA A 137 0.79 -27.44 -42.45
CA ALA A 137 2.22 -27.55 -42.75
C ALA A 137 2.69 -29.00 -42.65
N LYS A 138 2.23 -29.76 -41.66
CA LYS A 138 2.48 -31.20 -41.57
C LYS A 138 1.84 -31.96 -42.72
N ARG A 139 0.59 -31.66 -43.12
CA ARG A 139 -0.04 -32.30 -44.29
C ARG A 139 0.66 -31.90 -45.59
N ARG A 140 1.11 -30.65 -45.75
CA ARG A 140 1.94 -30.25 -46.90
C ARG A 140 3.26 -30.99 -46.90
N MET A 141 3.97 -31.02 -45.79
CA MET A 141 5.27 -31.70 -45.66
C MET A 141 5.13 -33.21 -45.87
N MET A 142 4.07 -33.83 -45.34
CA MET A 142 3.76 -35.25 -45.57
C MET A 142 3.34 -35.49 -47.03
N ALA A 143 2.55 -34.61 -47.64
CA ALA A 143 2.17 -34.73 -49.06
C ALA A 143 3.37 -34.49 -49.99
N GLU A 144 4.30 -33.63 -49.61
CA GLU A 144 5.56 -33.38 -50.32
C GLU A 144 6.52 -34.56 -50.16
N LEU A 145 6.61 -35.17 -48.97
CA LEU A 145 7.33 -36.43 -48.71
C LEU A 145 6.67 -37.65 -49.38
N GLU A 146 5.35 -37.65 -49.56
CA GLU A 146 4.61 -38.70 -50.28
C GLU A 146 4.70 -38.52 -51.81
N MET A 147 4.85 -37.29 -52.31
CA MET A 147 5.12 -37.01 -53.74
C MET A 147 6.59 -37.17 -54.10
N GLU A 148 7.50 -36.93 -53.15
CA GLU A 148 8.91 -37.30 -53.19
C GLU A 148 9.06 -38.79 -52.83
N ASP A 149 8.34 -39.65 -53.58
CA ASP A 149 8.36 -41.10 -53.42
C ASP A 149 9.75 -41.61 -53.79
N GLY A 150 10.60 -41.65 -52.77
CA GLY A 150 11.98 -42.10 -52.83
C GLY A 150 12.93 -41.17 -52.11
N LEU A 151 12.86 -41.08 -50.77
CA LEU A 151 14.08 -40.86 -49.97
C LEU A 151 15.08 -41.90 -50.45
N THR A 152 16.01 -41.47 -51.30
CA THR A 152 17.07 -42.36 -51.75
C THR A 152 17.84 -42.83 -50.51
N GLU A 153 18.21 -44.11 -50.41
CA GLU A 153 19.05 -44.67 -49.32
C GLU A 153 20.17 -43.72 -48.79
N PRO A 154 20.85 -42.90 -49.62
CA PRO A 154 21.82 -41.91 -49.13
C PRO A 154 21.28 -40.82 -48.19
N ASP A 155 20.01 -40.44 -48.24
CA ASP A 155 19.44 -39.39 -47.40
C ASP A 155 19.04 -39.90 -46.01
N LEU A 156 18.57 -41.15 -45.92
CA LEU A 156 18.40 -41.86 -44.64
C LEU A 156 19.73 -41.95 -43.89
N GLY A 157 20.82 -42.26 -44.61
CA GLY A 157 22.16 -42.29 -44.02
C GLY A 157 22.70 -40.93 -43.56
N LYS A 158 22.19 -39.80 -44.09
CA LYS A 158 22.52 -38.46 -43.58
C LYS A 158 21.74 -38.14 -42.32
N ILE A 159 20.46 -38.49 -42.28
CA ILE A 159 19.60 -38.31 -41.11
C ILE A 159 20.15 -39.13 -39.94
N ASP A 160 20.49 -40.40 -40.15
CA ASP A 160 21.07 -41.26 -39.12
C ASP A 160 22.39 -40.70 -38.56
N ARG A 161 23.21 -40.07 -39.41
CA ARG A 161 24.44 -39.40 -38.97
C ARG A 161 24.16 -38.15 -38.15
N ILE A 162 23.17 -37.35 -38.56
CA ILE A 162 22.79 -36.15 -37.81
C ILE A 162 22.20 -36.54 -36.46
N VAL A 163 21.32 -37.54 -36.41
CA VAL A 163 20.75 -38.07 -35.17
C VAL A 163 21.86 -38.60 -34.26
N ALA A 164 22.79 -39.40 -34.78
CA ALA A 164 23.93 -39.88 -33.99
C ALA A 164 24.81 -38.73 -33.47
N GLN A 165 25.01 -37.67 -34.27
CA GLN A 165 25.78 -36.50 -33.85
C GLN A 165 25.03 -35.66 -32.80
N THR A 166 23.72 -35.50 -32.92
CA THR A 166 22.91 -34.81 -31.91
C THR A 166 22.84 -35.59 -30.62
N ASP A 167 22.70 -36.91 -30.68
CA ASP A 167 22.68 -37.78 -29.49
C ASP A 167 24.02 -37.73 -28.76
N GLN A 168 25.13 -37.74 -29.50
CA GLN A 168 26.47 -37.57 -28.93
C GLN A 168 26.63 -36.21 -28.25
N LEU A 169 26.16 -35.13 -28.89
CA LEU A 169 26.25 -33.78 -28.33
C LEU A 169 25.38 -33.64 -27.06
N VAL A 170 24.17 -34.18 -27.07
CA VAL A 170 23.28 -34.20 -25.89
C VAL A 170 23.95 -34.94 -24.75
N ALA A 171 24.51 -36.13 -24.99
CA ALA A 171 25.21 -36.90 -23.97
C ALA A 171 26.43 -36.15 -23.39
N GLU A 172 27.19 -35.43 -24.23
CA GLU A 172 28.30 -34.59 -23.77
C GLU A 172 27.83 -33.42 -22.90
N LYS A 173 26.73 -32.76 -23.30
CA LYS A 173 26.15 -31.65 -22.52
C LYS A 173 25.54 -32.12 -21.22
N ASP A 174 24.88 -33.26 -21.21
CA ASP A 174 24.33 -33.86 -19.98
C ASP A 174 25.44 -34.20 -18.99
N GLY A 175 26.57 -34.74 -19.48
CA GLY A 175 27.76 -34.97 -18.66
C GLY A 175 28.34 -33.68 -18.06
N GLU A 176 28.42 -32.60 -18.84
CA GLU A 176 28.89 -31.30 -18.32
C GLU A 176 27.88 -30.68 -17.33
N ILE A 177 26.58 -30.81 -17.58
CA ILE A 177 25.54 -30.36 -16.64
C ILE A 177 25.67 -31.09 -15.31
N GLU A 178 25.88 -32.41 -15.34
CA GLU A 178 26.07 -33.21 -14.14
C GLU A 178 27.36 -32.84 -13.40
N ARG A 179 28.45 -32.60 -14.14
CA ARG A 179 29.70 -32.10 -13.59
C ARG A 179 29.54 -30.74 -12.90
N LEU A 180 28.86 -29.79 -13.55
CA LEU A 180 28.61 -28.45 -13.01
C LEU A 180 27.67 -28.49 -11.81
N ARG A 181 26.65 -29.36 -11.83
CA ARG A 181 25.78 -29.60 -10.66
C ARG A 181 26.56 -30.14 -9.49
N ASN A 182 27.41 -31.14 -9.71
CA ASN A 182 28.27 -31.69 -8.67
C ASN A 182 29.25 -30.64 -8.13
N GLN A 183 29.79 -29.76 -8.98
CA GLN A 183 30.59 -28.63 -8.52
C GLN A 183 29.79 -27.64 -7.68
N LEU A 184 28.56 -27.30 -8.08
CA LEU A 184 27.69 -26.40 -7.32
C LEU A 184 27.27 -27.01 -5.96
N GLU A 185 27.05 -28.32 -5.93
CA GLU A 185 26.68 -29.05 -4.73
C GLU A 185 27.90 -29.23 -3.79
N MET A 186 29.08 -29.54 -4.32
CA MET A 186 30.34 -29.60 -3.57
C MET A 186 30.74 -28.22 -3.01
N THR A 187 30.51 -27.16 -3.79
CA THR A 187 30.71 -25.78 -3.33
C THR A 187 29.56 -25.29 -2.44
N GLY A 188 28.52 -26.10 -2.23
CA GLY A 188 27.44 -25.79 -1.30
C GLY A 188 26.74 -24.48 -1.63
N GLY A 189 26.31 -24.28 -2.88
CA GLY A 189 25.76 -23.02 -3.39
C GLY A 189 24.75 -22.31 -2.49
N GLY A 190 23.96 -23.02 -1.69
CA GLY A 190 23.08 -22.41 -0.67
C GLY A 190 23.81 -21.92 0.58
N LYS A 191 24.78 -22.68 1.10
CA LYS A 191 25.57 -22.31 2.28
C LYS A 191 26.59 -21.23 2.00
N VAL A 192 27.17 -21.20 0.79
CA VAL A 192 28.07 -20.12 0.40
C VAL A 192 27.31 -18.81 0.29
N ILE A 193 26.12 -18.80 -0.31
CA ILE A 193 25.27 -17.60 -0.36
C ILE A 193 24.83 -17.18 1.04
N GLU A 194 24.45 -18.12 1.91
CA GLU A 194 24.09 -17.81 3.29
C GLU A 194 25.28 -17.24 4.09
N SER A 195 26.48 -17.81 3.95
CA SER A 195 27.69 -17.24 4.56
C SER A 195 28.08 -15.88 3.98
N LEU A 196 27.90 -15.68 2.66
CA LEU A 196 28.18 -14.39 2.00
C LEU A 196 27.20 -13.30 2.45
N LEU A 197 25.95 -13.69 2.73
CA LEU A 197 24.92 -12.81 3.29
C LEU A 197 25.16 -12.53 4.78
N GLU A 198 25.69 -13.49 5.53
CA GLU A 198 26.10 -13.31 6.93
C GLU A 198 27.34 -12.39 7.05
N ASP A 199 28.27 -12.49 6.11
CA ASP A 199 29.47 -11.64 6.06
C ASP A 199 29.18 -10.21 5.56
N CYS A 200 27.99 -9.97 4.99
CA CYS A 200 27.59 -8.63 4.56
C CYS A 200 27.12 -7.78 5.76
N ASP A 201 27.96 -6.85 6.19
CA ASP A 201 27.68 -5.90 7.28
C ASP A 201 26.34 -5.15 7.14
N VAL A 202 25.96 -4.79 5.91
CA VAL A 202 24.68 -4.11 5.61
C VAL A 202 23.49 -5.01 5.95
N VAL A 203 23.55 -6.30 5.58
CA VAL A 203 22.48 -7.27 5.85
C VAL A 203 22.34 -7.50 7.36
N ARG A 204 23.47 -7.54 8.08
CA ARG A 204 23.48 -7.63 9.54
C ARG A 204 22.83 -6.41 10.21
N GLN A 205 23.19 -5.21 9.77
CA GLN A 205 22.60 -3.96 10.29
C GLN A 205 21.09 -3.89 10.05
N GLU A 206 20.64 -4.27 8.86
CA GLU A 206 19.20 -4.30 8.54
C GLU A 206 18.46 -5.38 9.33
N ARG A 207 19.05 -6.56 9.55
CA ARG A 207 18.47 -7.58 10.44
C ARG A 207 18.35 -7.08 11.89
N GLU A 208 19.37 -6.41 12.41
CA GLU A 208 19.33 -5.82 13.75
C GLU A 208 18.26 -4.73 13.84
N ARG A 209 18.15 -3.88 12.81
CA ARG A 209 17.12 -2.84 12.71
C ARG A 209 15.72 -3.45 12.68
N LEU A 210 15.49 -4.49 11.87
CA LEU A 210 14.22 -5.22 11.81
C LEU A 210 13.89 -5.87 13.16
N SER A 211 14.88 -6.46 13.83
CA SER A 211 14.69 -7.04 15.16
C SER A 211 14.29 -5.99 16.19
N LYS A 212 14.95 -4.82 16.21
CA LYS A 212 14.58 -3.70 17.10
C LYS A 212 13.17 -3.21 16.81
N LEU A 213 12.85 -3.01 15.53
CA LEU A 213 11.53 -2.56 15.13
C LEU A 213 10.46 -3.58 15.58
N GLN A 214 10.69 -4.87 15.37
CA GLN A 214 9.80 -5.93 15.83
C GLN A 214 9.58 -5.87 17.34
N THR A 215 10.65 -5.71 18.13
CA THR A 215 10.51 -5.60 19.59
C THR A 215 9.70 -4.36 20.01
N GLU A 216 9.89 -3.22 19.34
CA GLU A 216 9.10 -2.01 19.60
C GLU A 216 7.61 -2.21 19.27
N TRP A 217 7.30 -2.94 18.20
CA TRP A 217 5.91 -3.28 17.85
C TRP A 217 5.28 -4.23 18.85
N GLU A 218 6.04 -5.24 19.32
CA GLU A 218 5.57 -6.16 20.36
C GLU A 218 5.30 -5.43 21.69
N GLU A 219 6.15 -4.47 22.06
CA GLU A 219 5.94 -3.64 23.26
C GLU A 219 4.72 -2.72 23.12
N LYS A 220 4.56 -2.06 21.97
CA LYS A 220 3.37 -1.24 21.67
C LYS A 220 2.09 -2.09 21.69
N LEU A 221 2.14 -3.30 21.16
CA LEU A 221 1.01 -4.24 21.21
C LEU A 221 0.65 -4.58 22.66
N ARG A 222 1.63 -4.96 23.49
CA ARG A 222 1.40 -5.25 24.91
C ARG A 222 0.84 -4.03 25.66
N ALA A 223 1.35 -2.83 25.38
CA ALA A 223 0.84 -1.61 26.00
C ALA A 223 -0.63 -1.36 25.63
N ALA A 224 -0.99 -1.52 24.35
CA ALA A 224 -2.36 -1.38 23.87
C ALA A 224 -3.29 -2.46 24.48
N GLU A 225 -2.82 -3.71 24.61
CA GLU A 225 -3.58 -4.79 25.26
C GLU A 225 -3.88 -4.49 26.74
N ILE A 226 -2.91 -3.93 27.46
CA ILE A 226 -3.08 -3.50 28.86
C ILE A 226 -4.09 -2.35 28.93
N GLU A 227 -3.96 -1.34 28.07
CA GLU A 227 -4.88 -0.20 28.01
C GLU A 227 -6.32 -0.65 27.73
N ILE A 228 -6.51 -1.51 26.72
CA ILE A 228 -7.82 -2.11 26.41
C ILE A 228 -8.37 -2.88 27.61
N SER A 229 -7.53 -3.61 28.33
CA SER A 229 -7.95 -4.36 29.52
C SER A 229 -8.37 -3.42 30.66
N ILE A 230 -7.67 -2.31 30.85
CA ILE A 230 -8.02 -1.26 31.82
C ILE A 230 -9.35 -0.61 31.45
N GLU A 231 -9.54 -0.22 30.18
CA GLU A 231 -10.78 0.39 29.72
C GLU A 231 -11.97 -0.58 29.82
N ARG A 232 -11.78 -1.85 29.47
CA ARG A 232 -12.80 -2.90 29.69
C ARG A 232 -13.17 -3.03 31.17
N ALA A 233 -12.18 -2.96 32.06
CA ALA A 233 -12.41 -3.01 33.50
C ALA A 233 -13.14 -1.76 34.03
N LYS A 234 -12.81 -0.56 33.51
CA LYS A 234 -13.51 0.69 33.83
C LYS A 234 -14.97 0.63 33.38
N ILE A 235 -15.22 0.27 32.11
CA ILE A 235 -16.56 0.08 31.55
C ILE A 235 -17.36 -0.92 32.40
N SER A 236 -16.74 -2.05 32.79
CA SER A 236 -17.42 -3.04 33.63
C SER A 236 -17.82 -2.50 35.02
N ARG A 237 -16.98 -1.65 35.63
CA ARG A 237 -17.31 -0.97 36.90
C ARG A 237 -18.41 0.06 36.72
N GLU A 238 -18.39 0.83 35.63
CA GLU A 238 -19.43 1.81 35.32
C GLU A 238 -20.78 1.13 35.08
N ILE A 239 -20.80 0.03 34.31
CA ILE A 239 -21.99 -0.79 34.11
C ILE A 239 -22.51 -1.30 35.45
N ALA A 240 -21.65 -1.84 36.32
CA ALA A 240 -22.05 -2.33 37.64
C ALA A 240 -22.64 -1.21 38.52
N ALA A 241 -22.02 -0.02 38.53
CA ALA A 241 -22.52 1.13 39.28
C ALA A 241 -23.87 1.63 38.76
N GLN A 242 -24.06 1.70 37.42
CA GLN A 242 -25.34 2.06 36.82
C GLN A 242 -26.43 1.01 37.12
N GLN A 243 -26.10 -0.28 37.08
CA GLN A 243 -27.02 -1.35 37.45
C GLN A 243 -27.44 -1.27 38.92
N GLU A 244 -26.51 -0.94 39.83
CA GLU A 244 -26.81 -0.71 41.25
C GLU A 244 -27.71 0.51 41.45
N GLN A 245 -27.47 1.61 40.71
CA GLN A 245 -28.35 2.78 40.73
C GLN A 245 -29.76 2.44 40.24
N LEU A 246 -29.90 1.70 39.13
CA LEU A 246 -31.19 1.23 38.63
C LEU A 246 -31.90 0.37 39.68
N ARG A 247 -31.20 -0.59 40.28
CA ARG A 247 -31.76 -1.44 41.34
C ARG A 247 -32.21 -0.63 42.56
N ASN A 248 -31.43 0.33 43.00
CA ASN A 248 -31.80 1.22 44.12
C ASN A 248 -33.03 2.09 43.80
N LEU A 249 -33.18 2.53 42.54
CA LEU A 249 -34.38 3.26 42.10
C LEU A 249 -35.61 2.35 42.02
N GLU A 250 -35.46 1.12 41.51
CA GLU A 250 -36.52 0.11 41.49
C GLU A 250 -36.98 -0.26 42.91
N ASP A 251 -36.05 -0.47 43.85
CA ASP A 251 -36.35 -0.77 45.25
C ASP A 251 -37.06 0.41 45.92
N LYS A 252 -36.64 1.66 45.66
CA LYS A 252 -37.33 2.87 46.13
C LYS A 252 -38.74 3.00 45.55
N ALA A 253 -38.90 2.76 44.25
CA ALA A 253 -40.20 2.80 43.59
C ALA A 253 -41.14 1.73 44.17
N ARG A 254 -40.62 0.51 44.40
CA ARG A 254 -41.36 -0.58 45.03
C ARG A 254 -41.78 -0.24 46.46
N ALA A 255 -40.87 0.29 47.27
CA ALA A 255 -41.15 0.72 48.65
C ALA A 255 -42.22 1.83 48.71
N GLN A 256 -42.19 2.79 47.79
CA GLN A 256 -43.20 3.84 47.69
C GLN A 256 -44.58 3.27 47.34
N THR A 257 -44.67 2.32 46.41
CA THR A 257 -45.96 1.68 46.06
C THR A 257 -46.54 0.82 47.19
N SER A 258 -45.71 0.20 48.03
CA SER A 258 -46.16 -0.55 49.21
C SER A 258 -46.59 0.34 50.38
N ALA A 259 -46.03 1.54 50.52
CA ALA A 259 -46.42 2.48 51.57
C ALA A 259 -47.75 3.20 51.27
N ASP A 260 -48.08 3.41 50.00
CA ASP A 260 -49.35 4.04 49.57
C ASP A 260 -50.55 3.07 49.53
N SER A 261 -50.33 1.76 49.77
CA SER A 261 -51.37 0.73 49.68
C SER A 261 -51.96 0.28 51.02
N GLU A 262 -51.47 0.78 52.16
CA GLU A 262 -52.03 0.44 53.48
C GLU A 262 -53.11 1.42 54.00
N ASP A 263 -53.37 2.58 53.38
CA ASP A 263 -54.32 3.55 53.98
C ASP A 263 -55.25 4.36 53.05
N SER A 264 -55.38 4.06 51.75
CA SER A 264 -56.47 4.70 51.00
C SER A 264 -57.01 3.92 49.80
N ALA A 265 -58.34 3.81 49.78
CA ALA A 265 -59.12 3.38 48.64
C ALA A 265 -58.81 4.23 47.38
N PRO A 266 -58.86 3.66 46.17
CA PRO A 266 -58.33 4.30 44.97
C PRO A 266 -59.15 5.52 44.56
N THR A 267 -58.56 6.72 44.71
CA THR A 267 -59.09 8.00 44.21
C THR A 267 -58.89 8.09 42.70
N ARG A 268 -59.75 7.40 41.95
CA ARG A 268 -59.78 7.31 40.47
C ARG A 268 -60.00 8.65 39.73
N GLY A 269 -60.02 9.79 40.43
CA GLY A 269 -60.36 11.12 39.90
C GLY A 269 -59.21 12.13 39.79
N ARG A 270 -58.01 11.84 40.33
CA ARG A 270 -56.94 12.85 40.40
C ARG A 270 -56.27 13.21 39.07
N TRP A 271 -56.13 12.24 38.16
CA TRP A 271 -55.66 12.45 36.79
C TRP A 271 -56.63 13.27 35.93
N LEU A 272 -57.93 13.02 36.04
CA LEU A 272 -58.99 13.78 35.35
C LEU A 272 -59.05 15.25 35.79
N ALA A 273 -58.91 15.52 37.09
CA ALA A 273 -58.85 16.87 37.63
C ALA A 273 -57.60 17.64 37.16
N ARG A 274 -56.47 16.94 36.97
CA ARG A 274 -55.21 17.55 36.56
C ARG A 274 -55.13 17.83 35.05
N LEU A 275 -56.02 17.22 34.27
CA LEU A 275 -56.22 17.51 32.85
C LEU A 275 -57.31 18.57 32.59
N GLY A 276 -57.93 19.12 33.64
CA GLY A 276 -58.96 20.16 33.50
C GLY A 276 -60.27 19.71 32.85
N LEU A 277 -60.50 18.39 32.74
CA LEU A 277 -61.66 17.79 32.08
C LEU A 277 -62.81 17.46 33.06
N GLY A 278 -62.73 17.99 34.28
CA GLY A 278 -63.67 17.70 35.36
C GLY A 278 -64.63 18.84 35.66
N GLU A 279 -65.32 19.39 34.66
CA GLU A 279 -66.52 20.22 34.83
C GLU A 279 -67.21 20.45 33.46
N GLU A 280 -68.17 19.59 33.13
CA GLU A 280 -69.37 19.88 32.31
C GLU A 280 -70.48 18.87 32.65
#